data_AF-A0A7J9QD62-F1
#
_entry.id   AF-A0A7J9QD62-F1
#
_cell.length_a   1.000
_cell.length_b   1.000
_cell.length_c   1.000
_cell.angle_alpha   90.00
_cell.angle_beta   90.00
_cell.angle_gamma   90.00
#
_symmetry.space_group_name_H-M   'P 1'
#
loop_
_entity.id
_entity.type
_entity.pdbx_description
1 polymer ?
#
loop_
_entity_poly.entity_id
_entity_poly.type
_entity_poly.pdbx_seq_one_letter_code
_entity_poly.pdbx_strand_id
1 'polypeptide(L)' 'MVRVDNHRYDELLKKKKDLEDNRPHDIDKMRRWKHDMNKILEELELFR' A
#
# COMPACT_ATOMS: atom_id res chain seq x y z
N MET A 1 0.24 -5.77 24.34
CA MET A 1 0.39 -6.22 22.94
C MET A 1 -0.80 -5.69 22.18
N VAL A 2 -0.57 -4.67 21.35
CA VAL A 2 -1.60 -4.10 20.47
C VAL A 2 -2.18 -5.25 19.68
N ARG A 3 -3.49 -5.46 19.73
CA ARG A 3 -4.16 -6.37 18.80
C ARG A 3 -4.00 -5.69 17.45
N VAL A 4 -2.93 -6.06 16.73
CA VAL A 4 -2.75 -5.76 15.32
C VAL A 4 -4.09 -6.09 14.69
N ASP A 5 -4.76 -5.09 14.15
CA ASP A 5 -6.03 -5.29 13.47
C ASP A 5 -5.69 -6.05 12.18
N ASN A 6 -5.56 -7.37 12.31
CA ASN A 6 -5.05 -8.27 11.28
C ASN A 6 -5.88 -8.12 10.00
N HIS A 7 -7.17 -7.79 10.14
CA HIS A 7 -8.03 -7.48 9.01
C HIS A 7 -7.54 -6.26 8.22
N ARG A 8 -7.20 -5.16 8.90
CA ARG A 8 -6.69 -3.95 8.24
C ARG A 8 -5.32 -4.19 7.63
N TYR A 9 -4.46 -4.93 8.32
CA TYR A 9 -3.15 -5.33 7.79
C TYR A 9 -3.29 -6.15 6.50
N ASP A 10 -4.17 -7.15 6.49
CA ASP A 10 -4.44 -7.98 5.32
C ASP A 10 -5.04 -7.17 4.15
N GLU A 11 -5.94 -6.22 4.45
CA GLU A 11 -6.46 -5.28 3.44
C GLU A 11 -5.35 -4.43 2.81
N LEU A 12 -4.42 -3.93 3.62
CA LEU A 12 -3.29 -3.12 3.13
C LEU A 12 -2.35 -3.96 2.27
N LEU A 13 -2.06 -5.21 2.66
CA LEU A 13 -1.29 -6.13 1.83
C LEU A 13 -1.97 -6.41 0.49
N LYS A 14 -3.30 -6.60 0.49
CA LYS A 14 -4.07 -6.77 -0.75
C LYS A 14 -3.99 -5.53 -1.63
N LYS A 15 -4.23 -4.34 -1.08
CA LYS A 15 -4.14 -3.07 -1.81
C LYS A 15 -2.73 -2.82 -2.37
N LYS A 16 -1.69 -3.12 -1.59
CA LYS A 16 -0.29 -3.03 -2.04
C LYS A 16 -0.09 -3.90 -3.28
N LYS A 17 -0.52 -5.16 -3.22
CA LYS A 17 -0.40 -6.10 -4.35
C LYS A 17 -1.18 -5.62 -5.57
N ASP A 18 -2.44 -5.22 -5.39
CA ASP A 18 -3.27 -4.71 -6.48
C ASP A 18 -2.63 -3.47 -7.15
N LEU A 19 -2.00 -2.61 -6.35
CA LEU A 19 -1.28 -1.44 -6.85
C LEU A 19 -0.01 -1.87 -7.60
N GLU A 20 0.77 -2.83 -7.09
CA GLU A 20 1.94 -3.41 -7.77
C GLU A 20 1.58 -4.03 -9.12
N ASP A 21 0.48 -4.79 -9.18
CA ASP A 21 -0.01 -5.44 -10.40
C ASP A 21 -0.48 -4.41 -11.45
N ASN A 22 -0.95 -3.24 -11.02
CA ASN A 22 -1.40 -2.15 -11.89
C ASN A 22 -0.35 -1.03 -12.06
N ARG A 23 0.94 -1.34 -11.90
CA ARG A 23 2.02 -0.35 -12.03
C ARG A 23 2.02 0.28 -13.43
N PRO A 24 1.76 1.59 -13.55
CA PRO A 24 1.67 2.25 -14.84
C PRO A 24 3.06 2.45 -15.45
N HIS A 25 3.13 2.48 -16.78
CA HIS A 25 4.36 2.80 -17.52
C HIS A 25 4.48 4.30 -17.87
N ASP A 26 3.38 5.03 -17.77
CA ASP A 26 3.33 6.48 -18.02
C ASP A 26 3.91 7.26 -16.83
N ILE A 27 4.76 8.26 -17.11
CA ILE A 27 5.53 9.00 -16.10
C ILE A 27 4.62 9.76 -15.12
N ASP A 28 3.55 10.40 -15.61
CA ASP A 28 2.65 11.18 -14.76
C ASP A 28 1.76 10.26 -13.92
N LYS A 29 1.33 9.13 -14.48
CA LYS A 29 0.64 8.09 -13.71
C LYS A 29 1.58 7.44 -12.69
N MET A 30 2.86 7.30 -12.99
CA MET A 30 3.86 6.72 -12.09
C MET A 30 4.12 7.60 -10.86
N ARG A 31 4.03 8.93 -10.99
CA ARG A 31 4.08 9.84 -9.82
C ARG A 31 2.92 9.59 -8.85
N ARG A 32 1.69 9.49 -9.37
CA ARG A 32 0.51 9.17 -8.56
C ARG A 32 0.61 7.78 -7.94
N TRP A 33 0.98 6.79 -8.73
CA TRP A 33 1.21 5.43 -8.26
C TRP A 33 2.22 5.36 -7.11
N LYS A 34 3.35 6.09 -7.21
CA LYS A 34 4.35 6.14 -6.15
C LYS A 34 3.81 6.79 -4.88
N HIS A 35 3.02 7.85 -5.01
CA HIS A 35 2.37 8.51 -3.88
C HIS A 35 1.39 7.57 -3.15
N ASP A 36 0.54 6.88 -3.91
CA ASP A 36 -0.42 5.93 -3.34
C ASP A 36 0.28 4.72 -2.71
N MET A 37 1.37 4.23 -3.32
CA MET A 37 2.19 3.16 -2.77
C MET A 37 2.84 3.56 -1.45
N ASN A 38 3.42 4.77 -1.39
CA ASN A 38 4.04 5.27 -0.17
C ASN A 38 3.05 5.35 0.98
N LYS A 39 1.81 5.82 0.74
CA LYS A 39 0.77 5.85 1.78
C LYS A 39 0.45 4.46 2.34
N ILE A 40 0.34 3.46 1.47
CA ILE A 40 0.06 2.08 1.90
C ILE A 40 1.23 1.54 2.74
N LEU A 41 2.48 1.84 2.34
CA LEU A 41 3.67 1.43 3.08
C LEU A 41 3.78 2.12 4.45
N GLU A 42 3.54 3.43 4.51
CA GLU A 42 3.49 4.19 5.77
C GLU A 42 2.43 3.62 6.72
N GLU A 43 1.24 3.27 6.20
CA GLU A 43 0.20 2.68 7.03
C GLU A 43 0.57 1.27 7.52
N LEU A 44 1.24 0.46 6.68
CA LEU A 44 1.75 -0.86 7.06
C LEU A 44 2.82 -0.77 8.16
N GLU A 45 3.64 0.28 8.19
CA GLU A 45 4.64 0.49 9.24
C GLU A 45 4.01 0.73 10.61
N LEU A 46 2.76 1.23 10.69
CA LEU A 46 2.03 1.40 11.95
C LEU A 46 1.63 0.08 12.62
N PHE A 47 1.67 -1.03 11.87
CA PHE A 47 1.37 -2.38 12.39
C PHE A 47 2.63 -3.15 12.81
N ARG A 48 3.82 -2.52 12.76
CA ARG A 48 5.12 -3.10 13.12
C ARG A 48 5.50 -2.84 14.58
#